data_AF-A0A3P7EP60-F1
#
_entry.id   AF-A0A3P7EP60-F1
#
_cell.length_a   1.000
_cell.length_b   1.000
_cell.length_c   1.000
_cell.angle_alpha   90.00
_cell.angle_beta   90.00
_cell.angle_gamma   90.00
#
_symmetry.space_group_name_H-M   'P 1'
#
loop_
_entity.id
_entity.type
_entity.pdbx_description
1 polymer ?
#
loop_
_entity_poly.entity_id
_entity_poly.type
_entity_poly.pdbx_seq_one_letter_code
_entity_poly.pdbx_strand_id
1 'polypeptide(L)' 'MFQVLYKVRATHRYTAEDTDELTFDAGEVITVLEAREEDLLDDGWLFGVKQSDGVHGVFPANFTKSL' A
#
# COMPACT_ATOMS: atom_id res chain seq x y z
N MET A 1 -0.74 13.21 -11.17
CA MET A 1 -1.90 12.65 -10.47
C MET A 1 -1.74 11.14 -10.50
N PHE A 2 -1.89 10.45 -9.38
CA PHE A 2 -1.87 8.99 -9.38
C PHE A 2 -3.17 8.43 -9.95
N GLN A 3 -3.08 7.35 -10.71
CA GLN A 3 -4.25 6.59 -11.16
C GLN A 3 -4.67 5.63 -10.04
N VAL A 4 -5.95 5.66 -9.67
CA VAL A 4 -6.52 4.71 -8.71
C VAL A 4 -6.84 3.41 -9.42
N LEU A 5 -6.40 2.28 -8.84
CA LEU A 5 -6.66 0.95 -9.38
C LEU A 5 -7.83 0.27 -8.65
N TYR A 6 -7.67 0.03 -7.35
CA TYR A 6 -8.68 -0.63 -6.50
C TYR A 6 -8.39 -0.35 -5.02
N LYS A 7 -9.23 -0.87 -4.12
CA LYS A 7 -9.02 -0.76 -2.68
C LYS A 7 -8.75 -2.13 -2.08
N VAL A 8 -7.93 -2.14 -1.04
CA VAL A 8 -7.63 -3.32 -0.24
C VAL A 8 -7.84 -3.03 1.24
N ARG A 9 -8.09 -4.10 2.00
CA ARG A 9 -8.10 -4.09 3.46
C ARG A 9 -6.92 -4.90 3.98
N ALA A 10 -6.17 -4.32 4.91
CA ALA A 10 -5.12 -5.01 5.64
C ALA A 10 -5.70 -6.19 6.43
N THR A 11 -5.06 -7.35 6.33
CA THR A 11 -5.42 -8.57 7.07
C THR A 11 -4.50 -8.81 8.27
N HIS A 12 -3.32 -8.21 8.25
CA HIS A 12 -2.29 -8.29 9.28
C HIS A 12 -1.71 -6.88 9.47
N ARG A 13 -1.12 -6.61 10.65
CA ARG A 13 -0.29 -5.43 10.84
C ARG A 13 0.99 -5.57 9.99
N TYR A 14 1.43 -4.46 9.42
CA TYR A 14 2.73 -4.33 8.77
C TYR A 14 3.44 -3.10 9.32
N THR A 15 4.74 -3.24 9.61
CA THR A 15 5.60 -2.15 10.07
C THR A 15 6.65 -1.92 8.99
N ALA A 16 6.78 -0.67 8.55
CA ALA A 16 7.75 -0.29 7.54
C ALA A 16 9.19 -0.67 7.94
N GLU A 17 9.90 -1.31 7.02
CA GLU A 17 11.32 -1.65 7.16
C GLU A 17 12.25 -0.63 6.46
N ASP A 18 11.73 0.05 5.42
CA ASP A 18 12.38 1.18 4.74
C ASP A 18 11.45 2.42 4.69
N THR A 19 12.00 3.54 4.27
CA THR A 19 11.41 4.89 4.26
C THR A 19 10.31 5.09 3.22
N ASP A 20 10.25 4.27 2.19
CA ASP A 20 9.22 4.28 1.15
C ASP A 20 8.04 3.37 1.48
N GLU A 21 8.12 2.59 2.56
CA GLU A 21 7.08 1.64 2.95
C GLU A 21 5.99 2.24 3.85
N LEU A 22 4.77 1.71 3.74
CA LEU A 22 3.68 2.05 4.66
C LEU A 22 3.81 1.28 5.98
N THR A 23 3.40 1.91 7.07
CA THR A 23 3.03 1.23 8.32
C THR A 23 1.52 1.25 8.48
N PHE A 24 0.91 0.10 8.77
CA PHE A 24 -0.54 -0.02 8.96
C PHE A 24 -0.95 -1.17 9.89
N ASP A 25 -2.11 -1.00 10.51
CA ASP A 25 -2.81 -1.97 11.33
C ASP A 25 -3.72 -2.89 10.53
N ALA A 26 -3.98 -4.08 11.08
CA ALA A 26 -4.99 -4.98 10.54
C ALA A 26 -6.35 -4.28 10.50
N GLY A 27 -7.03 -4.37 9.35
CA GLY A 27 -8.31 -3.75 9.10
C GLY A 27 -8.25 -2.37 8.45
N GLU A 28 -7.08 -1.73 8.37
CA GLU A 28 -6.93 -0.46 7.65
C GLU A 28 -7.21 -0.62 6.16
N VAL A 29 -7.75 0.44 5.55
CA VAL A 29 -8.07 0.48 4.11
C VAL A 29 -7.00 1.29 3.38
N ILE A 30 -6.46 0.69 2.33
CA ILE A 30 -5.45 1.30 1.46
C ILE A 30 -6.03 1.38 0.06
N THR A 31 -5.91 2.55 -0.56
CA THR A 31 -6.25 2.73 -1.98
C THR A 31 -5.01 2.42 -2.79
N VAL A 32 -5.06 1.36 -3.60
CA VAL A 32 -3.97 0.95 -4.47
C VAL A 32 -3.91 1.90 -5.67
N LEU A 33 -2.71 2.40 -5.92
CA LEU A 33 -2.41 3.34 -6.97
C LEU A 33 -1.50 2.68 -8.00
N GLU A 34 -1.57 3.14 -9.24
CA GLU A 34 -0.57 2.78 -10.24
C GLU A 34 0.78 3.38 -9.83
N ALA A 35 1.76 2.51 -9.60
CA ALA A 35 3.13 2.91 -9.33
C ALA A 35 3.75 3.54 -10.57
N ARG A 36 4.63 4.51 -10.37
CA ARG A 36 5.40 5.15 -11.45
C ARG A 36 6.67 4.35 -11.68
N GLU A 37 7.26 4.50 -12.87
CA GLU A 37 8.52 3.80 -13.21
C GLU A 37 9.66 4.10 -12.22
N GLU A 38 9.64 5.28 -11.58
CA GLU A 38 10.61 5.69 -10.56
C GLU A 38 10.43 5.04 -9.19
N ASP A 39 9.25 4.47 -8.90
CA ASP A 39 8.94 3.88 -7.58
C ASP A 39 9.57 2.47 -7.41
N LEU A 40 10.29 1.95 -8.43
CA LEU A 40 11.09 0.70 -8.43
C LEU A 40 10.42 -0.47 -7.67
N LEU A 41 9.17 -0.75 -7.99
CA LEU A 41 8.35 -1.69 -7.23
C LEU A 41 8.79 -3.15 -7.44
N ASP A 42 9.15 -3.83 -6.37
CA ASP A 42 9.47 -5.26 -6.38
C ASP A 42 8.23 -6.13 -6.61
N ASP A 43 8.46 -7.32 -7.17
CA ASP A 43 7.40 -8.32 -7.36
C ASP A 43 6.71 -8.65 -6.02
N GLY A 44 5.37 -8.58 -6.01
CA GLY A 44 4.57 -8.85 -4.82
C GLY A 44 4.35 -7.64 -3.91
N TRP A 45 4.87 -6.48 -4.26
CA TRP A 45 4.57 -5.21 -3.60
C TRP A 45 3.50 -4.42 -4.36
N LEU A 46 2.83 -3.53 -3.65
CA LEU A 46 1.86 -2.58 -4.18
C LEU A 46 2.23 -1.19 -3.71
N PHE A 47 1.95 -0.19 -4.53
CA PHE A 47 1.99 1.21 -4.12
C PHE A 47 0.58 1.70 -3.79
N GLY A 48 0.42 2.49 -2.74
CA GLY A 48 -0.88 3.00 -2.38
C GLY A 48 -0.86 4.12 -1.35
N VAL A 49 -2.06 4.59 -1.05
CA VAL A 49 -2.31 5.62 -0.03
C VAL A 49 -3.23 5.08 1.06
N LYS A 50 -2.78 5.20 2.30
CA LYS A 50 -3.54 4.77 3.47
C LYS A 50 -4.65 5.76 3.75
N GLN A 51 -5.90 5.30 3.88
CA GLN A 51 -7.04 6.21 4.04
C GLN A 51 -7.11 6.90 5.41
N SER A 52 -6.43 6.36 6.43
CA SER A 52 -6.47 6.89 7.79
C SER A 52 -5.67 8.19 7.94
N ASP A 53 -4.53 8.32 7.26
CA ASP A 53 -3.63 9.47 7.39
C ASP A 53 -3.18 10.09 6.04
N GLY A 54 -3.52 9.47 4.91
CA GLY A 54 -3.14 9.95 3.58
C GLY A 54 -1.67 9.71 3.21
N VAL A 55 -0.92 8.93 4.01
CA VAL A 55 0.47 8.59 3.72
C VAL A 55 0.52 7.64 2.52
N HIS A 56 1.47 7.92 1.62
CA HIS A 56 1.76 7.10 0.45
C HIS A 56 2.98 6.24 0.70
N GLY A 57 3.01 5.05 0.12
CA GLY A 57 4.15 4.17 0.20
C GLY A 57 3.86 2.80 -0.39
N VAL A 58 4.91 1.99 -0.44
CA VAL A 58 4.83 0.60 -0.88
C VAL A 58 4.44 -0.31 0.29
N PHE A 59 3.85 -1.45 -0.01
CA PHE A 59 3.52 -2.47 0.98
C PHE A 59 3.38 -3.85 0.35
N PRO A 60 3.59 -4.94 1.13
CA PRO A 60 3.47 -6.28 0.60
C PRO A 60 2.01 -6.65 0.30
N ALA A 61 1.72 -7.05 -0.94
CA ALA A 61 0.37 -7.34 -1.41
C ALA A 61 -0.32 -8.44 -0.59
N ASN A 62 0.45 -9.44 -0.15
CA ASN A 62 -0.04 -10.59 0.60
C ASN A 62 -0.49 -10.27 2.03
N PHE A 63 -0.24 -9.05 2.54
CA PHE A 63 -0.78 -8.57 3.82
C PHE A 63 -2.20 -8.02 3.69
N THR A 64 -2.74 -7.97 2.47
CA THR A 64 -4.04 -7.35 2.21
C THR A 64 -4.97 -8.27 1.43
N LYS A 65 -6.25 -7.91 1.39
CA LYS A 65 -7.27 -8.51 0.51
C LYS A 65 -8.02 -7.40 -0.20
N SER A 66 -8.30 -7.60 -1.49
CA SER A 66 -9.17 -6.72 -2.25
C SER A 66 -10.52 -6.58 -1.56
N LEU A 67 -11.03 -5.35 -1.52
CA LEU A 67 -12.37 -5.02 -1.07
C LEU A 67 -13.40 -5.26 -2.18
#